data_AF-A0A378VXZ2-F1
#
_entry.id   AF-A0A378VXZ2-F1
#
_cell.length_a   1.000
_cell.length_b   1.000
_cell.length_c   1.000
_cell.angle_alpha   90.00
_cell.angle_beta   90.00
_cell.angle_gamma   90.00
#
_symmetry.space_group_name_H-M   'P 1'
#
loop_
_entity.id
_entity.type
_entity.pdbx_description
1 polymer ?
#
loop_
_entity_poly.entity_id
_entity_poly.type
_entity_poly.pdbx_seq_one_letter_code
_entity_poly.pdbx_strand_id
1 'polypeptide(L)'
;MAVQRVAVAVLFAIETAMRAGEICGLKWADVNMRRRIAHLPITKNGDSRDVPLSLRAAELIEQLRGIDDTWVFSLDAKSLDVLFRRARDNCGIQGLHFHDTRREALTRLSKKCLWRSWQKSAGIGI
;
A
#
# COMPACT_ATOMS: atom_id res chain seq x y z
N MET A 1 -11.03 -8.51 -13.59
CA MET A 1 -9.73 -9.09 -13.22
C MET A 1 -8.59 -8.07 -13.05
N ALA A 2 -8.20 -7.24 -14.03
CA ALA A 2 -7.12 -6.23 -13.84
C ALA A 2 -7.57 -4.97 -13.06
N VAL A 3 -8.75 -4.42 -13.37
CA VAL A 3 -9.31 -3.23 -12.70
C VAL A 3 -9.50 -3.45 -11.20
N GLN A 4 -9.99 -4.63 -10.80
CA GLN A 4 -10.15 -5.00 -9.39
C GLN A 4 -8.81 -5.00 -8.65
N ARG A 5 -7.75 -5.56 -9.27
CA ARG A 5 -6.41 -5.56 -8.70
C ARG A 5 -5.84 -4.14 -8.53
N VAL A 6 -6.13 -3.25 -9.48
CA VAL A 6 -5.77 -1.82 -9.35
C VAL A 6 -6.51 -1.17 -8.18
N ALA A 7 -7.80 -1.47 -7.99
CA ALA A 7 -8.54 -0.97 -6.84
C ALA A 7 -7.93 -1.46 -5.51
N VAL A 8 -7.58 -2.75 -5.42
CA VAL A 8 -6.88 -3.31 -4.24
C VAL A 8 -5.51 -2.64 -4.06
N ALA A 9 -4.76 -2.41 -5.13
CA ALA A 9 -3.46 -1.73 -5.08
C ALA A 9 -3.56 -0.27 -4.58
N VAL A 10 -4.60 0.47 -4.98
CA VAL A 10 -4.87 1.83 -4.48
C VAL A 10 -5.16 1.80 -2.97
N LEU A 11 -6.03 0.90 -2.52
CA LEU A 11 -6.37 0.76 -1.10
C LEU A 11 -5.14 0.35 -0.28
N PHE A 12 -4.34 -0.58 -0.81
CA PHE A 12 -3.11 -1.03 -0.18
C PHE A 12 -2.06 0.09 -0.08
N ALA A 13 -1.95 0.94 -1.12
CA ALA A 13 -1.07 2.12 -1.08
C ALA A 13 -1.48 3.11 0.03
N ILE A 14 -2.78 3.31 0.24
CA ILE A 14 -3.31 4.17 1.30
C ILE A 14 -3.02 3.62 2.71
N GLU A 15 -3.01 2.29 2.88
CA GLU A 15 -2.72 1.65 4.16
C GLU A 15 -1.22 1.60 4.50
N THR A 16 -0.36 1.49 3.49
CA THR A 16 1.08 1.18 3.67
C THR A 16 2.02 2.32 3.32
N ALA A 17 1.51 3.35 2.64
CA ALA A 17 2.29 4.41 2.01
C ALA A 17 3.30 3.91 0.96
N MET A 18 3.26 2.66 0.50
CA MET A 18 4.21 2.12 -0.47
C MET A 18 4.14 2.83 -1.83
N ARG A 19 5.26 2.89 -2.55
CA ARG A 19 5.32 3.46 -3.91
C ARG A 19 4.69 2.50 -4.92
N ALA A 20 4.16 3.03 -6.02
CA ALA A 20 3.55 2.21 -7.08
C ALA A 20 4.47 1.08 -7.59
N GLY A 21 5.76 1.39 -7.82
CA GLY A 21 6.74 0.40 -8.24
C GLY A 21 7.04 -0.67 -7.18
N GLU A 22 7.06 -0.29 -5.90
CA GLU A 22 7.21 -1.23 -4.78
C GLU A 22 6.00 -2.18 -4.69
N ILE A 23 4.78 -1.66 -4.92
CA ILE A 23 3.53 -2.45 -4.94
C ILE A 23 3.49 -3.39 -6.14
N CYS A 24 3.78 -2.90 -7.34
CA CYS A 24 3.79 -3.71 -8.56
C CYS A 24 4.84 -4.82 -8.50
N GLY A 25 5.98 -4.55 -7.85
CA GLY A 25 7.07 -5.50 -7.66
C GLY A 25 6.96 -6.36 -6.41
N LEU A 26 5.87 -6.30 -5.63
CA LEU A 26 5.74 -7.07 -4.41
C LEU A 26 5.50 -8.56 -4.70
N LYS A 27 6.34 -9.43 -4.14
CA LYS A 27 6.21 -10.88 -4.27
C LYS A 27 5.64 -11.50 -3.01
N TRP A 28 4.97 -12.64 -3.15
CA TRP A 28 4.47 -13.41 -2.00
C TRP A 28 5.60 -13.86 -1.07
N ALA A 29 6.77 -14.19 -1.62
CA ALA A 29 7.95 -14.57 -0.85
C ALA A 29 8.46 -13.44 0.08
N ASP A 30 8.18 -12.18 -0.26
CA ASP A 30 8.58 -11.02 0.53
C ASP A 30 7.52 -10.64 1.58
N VAL A 31 6.39 -11.35 1.63
CA VAL A 31 5.28 -11.06 2.56
C VAL A 31 5.21 -12.12 3.65
N ASN A 32 5.47 -11.72 4.89
CA ASN A 32 5.22 -12.54 6.05
C ASN A 32 3.84 -12.24 6.64
N MET A 33 2.82 -13.02 6.26
CA MET A 33 1.45 -12.83 6.75
C MET A 33 1.31 -13.05 8.26
N ARG A 34 2.10 -13.95 8.85
CA ARG A 34 2.07 -14.21 10.30
C ARG A 34 2.54 -13.01 11.10
N ARG A 35 3.62 -12.36 10.66
CA ARG A 35 4.16 -11.14 11.28
C ARG A 35 3.48 -9.87 10.76
N ARG A 36 2.68 -9.95 9.70
CA ARG A 36 2.10 -8.82 8.95
C ARG A 36 3.17 -7.83 8.52
N ILE A 37 4.17 -8.32 7.79
CA ILE A 37 5.28 -7.51 7.29
C ILE A 37 5.45 -7.78 5.80
N ALA A 38 5.57 -6.71 5.01
CA ALA A 38 6.07 -6.77 3.64
C ALA A 38 7.53 -6.28 3.63
N HIS A 39 8.44 -7.15 3.22
CA HIS A 39 9.85 -6.83 3.05
C HIS A 39 10.07 -6.18 1.69
N LEU A 40 10.72 -5.02 1.66
CA LEU A 40 11.10 -4.36 0.42
C LEU A 40 12.62 -4.51 0.24
N PRO A 41 13.06 -5.35 -0.72
CA PRO A 41 14.49 -5.48 -1.00
C PRO A 41 15.04 -4.16 -1.56
N ILE A 42 16.37 -3.99 -1.48
CA ILE A 42 17.08 -2.79 -1.93
C ILE A 42 16.55 -2.34 -3.29
N THR A 43 16.05 -1.11 -3.34
CA THR A 43 15.57 -0.50 -4.58
C THR A 43 16.62 0.47 -5.09
N LYS A 44 16.58 0.79 -6.38
CA LYS A 44 17.53 1.70 -7.05
C LYS A 44 17.68 3.08 -6.36
N ASN A 45 16.73 3.48 -5.49
CA ASN A 45 16.69 4.78 -4.81
C ASN A 45 16.44 4.66 -3.29
N GLY A 46 16.78 3.56 -2.62
CA GLY A 46 16.63 3.50 -1.16
C GLY A 46 17.02 2.19 -0.48
N ASP A 47 17.11 2.27 0.83
CA ASP A 47 17.46 1.16 1.72
C ASP A 47 16.38 0.07 1.74
N SER A 48 16.82 -1.16 2.00
CA SER A 48 15.90 -2.25 2.34
C SER A 48 15.12 -1.88 3.60
N ARG A 49 13.81 -2.10 3.59
CA ARG A 49 12.98 -1.86 4.77
C ARG A 49 11.81 -2.81 4.87
N ASP A 50 11.40 -3.02 6.11
CA ASP A 50 10.16 -3.73 6.43
C ASP A 50 9.01 -2.71 6.53
N VAL A 51 7.92 -2.99 5.84
CA VAL A 51 6.67 -2.24 5.92
C VAL A 51 5.67 -3.05 6.76
N PRO A 52 5.27 -2.56 7.96
CA PRO A 52 4.24 -3.22 8.74
C PRO A 52 2.89 -3.10 8.04
N LEU A 53 2.19 -4.21 7.93
CA LEU A 53 0.86 -4.29 7.34
C LEU A 53 -0.20 -4.13 8.44
N SER A 54 -1.13 -3.21 8.22
CA SER A 54 -2.36 -3.16 9.01
C SER A 54 -3.18 -4.45 8.77
N LEU A 55 -4.14 -4.73 9.66
CA LEU A 55 -5.10 -5.83 9.44
C LEU A 55 -5.78 -5.67 8.07
N ARG A 56 -6.17 -4.43 7.74
CA ARG A 56 -6.79 -4.10 6.47
C ARG A 56 -5.87 -4.34 5.28
N ALA A 57 -4.60 -3.96 5.38
CA ALA A 57 -3.62 -4.20 4.32
C ALA A 57 -3.42 -5.70 4.06
N ALA A 58 -3.38 -6.51 5.13
CA ALA A 58 -3.27 -7.96 5.03
C ALA A 58 -4.51 -8.59 4.38
N GLU A 59 -5.72 -8.18 4.77
CA GLU A 59 -6.97 -8.64 4.15
C GLU A 59 -7.02 -8.33 2.65
N LEU A 60 -6.59 -7.14 2.26
CA LEU A 60 -6.62 -6.69 0.87
C LEU A 60 -5.75 -7.57 -0.03
N ILE A 61 -4.52 -7.86 0.39
CA ILE A 61 -3.63 -8.70 -0.41
C ILE A 61 -4.08 -10.15 -0.40
N GLU A 62 -4.65 -10.65 0.71
CA GLU A 62 -5.14 -12.03 0.79
C GLU A 62 -6.24 -12.33 -0.23
N GLN A 63 -7.06 -11.33 -0.60
CA GLN A 63 -8.07 -11.45 -1.68
C GLN A 63 -7.46 -11.73 -3.06
N LEU A 64 -6.15 -11.51 -3.23
CA LEU A 64 -5.43 -11.74 -4.48
C LEU A 64 -4.75 -13.11 -4.53
N ARG A 65 -4.84 -13.91 -3.46
CA ARG A 65 -4.21 -15.22 -3.41
C ARG A 65 -4.79 -16.15 -4.48
N GLY A 66 -3.92 -16.87 -5.18
CA GLY A 66 -4.28 -17.78 -6.27
C GLY A 66 -4.45 -17.10 -7.64
N ILE A 67 -4.28 -15.77 -7.75
CA ILE A 67 -4.24 -15.10 -9.06
C ILE A 67 -2.88 -15.30 -9.75
N ASP A 68 -1.80 -15.22 -8.97
CA ASP A 68 -0.42 -15.38 -9.42
C ASP A 68 0.40 -15.95 -8.26
N ASP A 69 1.23 -16.95 -8.52
CA ASP A 69 2.01 -17.66 -7.50
C ASP A 69 3.24 -16.88 -7.03
N THR A 70 3.69 -15.91 -7.83
CA THR A 70 4.91 -15.13 -7.55
C THR A 70 4.58 -13.73 -7.07
N TRP A 71 3.74 -13.01 -7.81
CA TRP A 71 3.49 -11.58 -7.61
C TRP A 71 2.16 -11.36 -6.90
N VAL A 72 2.14 -10.50 -5.87
CA VAL A 72 0.92 -10.22 -5.10
C VAL A 72 -0.14 -9.55 -5.96
N PHE A 73 0.26 -8.55 -6.73
CA PHE A 73 -0.66 -7.77 -7.56
C PHE A 73 -0.65 -8.22 -9.03
N SER A 74 0.47 -8.77 -9.52
CA SER A 74 0.65 -9.17 -10.93
C SER A 74 0.20 -8.05 -11.89
N LEU A 75 0.64 -6.83 -11.59
CA LEU A 75 0.35 -5.61 -12.33
C LEU A 75 1.66 -4.96 -12.79
N ASP A 76 1.68 -4.45 -14.01
CA ASP A 76 2.71 -3.53 -14.44
C ASP A 76 2.36 -2.08 -14.05
N ALA A 77 3.38 -1.27 -13.82
CA ALA A 77 3.21 0.11 -13.38
C ALA A 77 2.47 0.99 -14.40
N LYS A 78 2.57 0.70 -15.71
CA LYS A 78 1.88 1.46 -16.75
C LYS A 78 0.38 1.16 -16.73
N SER A 79 -0.02 -0.11 -16.64
CA SER A 79 -1.42 -0.52 -16.52
C SER A 79 -2.06 0.00 -15.25
N LEU A 80 -1.34 -0.03 -14.12
CA LEU A 80 -1.81 0.56 -12.87
C LEU A 80 -2.12 2.05 -13.05
N ASP A 81 -1.21 2.82 -13.65
CA ASP A 81 -1.40 4.25 -13.87
C ASP A 81 -2.53 4.55 -14.87
N VAL A 82 -2.62 3.83 -15.98
CA VAL A 82 -3.69 4.00 -16.98
C VAL A 82 -5.06 3.69 -16.38
N LEU A 83 -5.20 2.55 -15.69
CA LEU A 83 -6.47 2.14 -15.11
C LEU A 83 -6.89 3.04 -13.94
N PHE A 84 -5.92 3.51 -13.15
CA PHE A 84 -6.19 4.50 -12.10
C PHE A 84 -6.69 5.82 -12.69
N ARG A 85 -6.03 6.35 -13.73
CA ARG A 85 -6.48 7.57 -14.41
C ARG A 85 -7.89 7.43 -14.97
N ARG A 86 -8.18 6.29 -15.62
CA ARG A 86 -9.54 6.00 -16.11
C ARG A 86 -10.58 5.99 -14.99
N ALA A 87 -10.27 5.34 -13.86
CA ALA A 87 -11.18 5.32 -12.71
C ALA A 87 -11.39 6.71 -12.11
N ARG A 88 -10.33 7.51 -11.99
CA ARG A 88 -10.38 8.91 -11.55
C ARG A 88 -11.26 9.76 -12.47
N ASP A 89 -11.06 9.64 -13.77
CA ASP A 89 -11.77 10.44 -14.78
C ASP A 89 -13.27 10.11 -14.79
N ASN A 90 -13.62 8.83 -14.62
CA ASN A 90 -15.02 8.40 -14.46
C ASN A 90 -15.69 8.99 -13.21
N CYS A 91 -14.92 9.33 -12.17
CA CYS A 91 -15.41 10.00 -10.97
C CYS A 91 -15.40 11.54 -11.09
N GLY A 92 -14.95 12.11 -12.22
CA GLY A 92 -14.85 13.55 -12.42
C GLY A 92 -13.79 14.24 -11.56
N ILE A 93 -12.82 13.50 -11.01
CA ILE A 93 -11.81 14.04 -10.10
C ILE A 93 -10.64 14.61 -10.90
N GLN A 94 -10.26 15.85 -10.62
CA GLN A 94 -9.13 16.52 -11.27
C GLN A 94 -7.91 16.59 -10.33
N GLY A 95 -6.70 16.60 -10.90
CA GLY A 95 -5.45 16.81 -10.15
C GLY A 95 -5.01 15.65 -9.25
N LEU A 96 -5.73 14.53 -9.23
CA LEU A 96 -5.35 13.34 -8.46
C LEU A 96 -4.43 12.42 -9.26
N HIS A 97 -3.28 12.07 -8.70
CA HIS A 97 -2.33 11.09 -9.23
C HIS A 97 -2.16 9.91 -8.28
N PHE A 98 -1.67 8.77 -8.78
CA PHE A 98 -1.48 7.59 -7.94
C PHE A 98 -0.52 7.87 -6.78
N HIS A 99 0.54 8.68 -7.00
CA HIS A 99 1.51 9.00 -5.95
C HIS A 99 0.90 9.84 -4.80
N ASP A 100 -0.26 10.47 -4.98
CA ASP A 100 -0.96 11.19 -3.91
C ASP A 100 -1.54 10.24 -2.87
N THR A 101 -1.79 8.96 -3.21
CA THR A 101 -2.18 7.93 -2.23
C THR A 101 -1.16 7.80 -1.10
N ARG A 102 0.14 7.92 -1.43
CA ARG A 102 1.21 7.92 -0.43
C ARG A 102 1.17 9.16 0.45
N ARG A 103 0.88 10.34 -0.10
CA ARG A 103 0.75 11.59 0.68
C ARG A 103 -0.41 11.48 1.67
N GLU A 104 -1.53 10.92 1.23
CA GLU A 104 -2.68 10.66 2.08
C GLU A 104 -2.36 9.63 3.18
N ALA A 105 -1.71 8.52 2.82
CA ALA A 105 -1.27 7.50 3.78
C ALA A 105 -0.38 8.09 4.88
N LEU A 106 0.62 8.90 4.50
CA LEU A 106 1.51 9.57 5.45
C LEU A 106 0.75 10.56 6.34
N THR A 107 -0.21 11.31 5.79
CA THR A 107 -1.08 12.22 6.56
C THR A 107 -1.95 11.46 7.57
N ARG A 108 -2.46 10.27 7.23
CA ARG A 108 -3.21 9.41 8.16
C ARG A 108 -2.32 8.82 9.23
N LEU A 109 -1.13 8.36 8.85
CA LEU A 109 -0.15 7.76 9.76
C LEU A 109 0.40 8.78 10.76
N SER A 110 0.67 10.02 10.33
CA SER A 110 1.16 11.07 11.22
C SER A 110 0.18 11.33 12.36
N LYS A 111 -1.12 11.41 12.08
CA LYS A 111 -2.18 11.55 13.09
C LYS A 111 -2.17 10.40 14.11
N LYS A 112 -1.92 9.16 13.67
CA LYS A 112 -1.86 7.97 14.55
C LYS A 112 -0.58 7.92 15.39
N CYS A 113 0.57 8.25 14.79
CA CYS A 113 1.87 8.20 15.46
C CYS A 113 2.03 9.32 16.50
N LEU A 114 1.63 10.55 16.16
CA LEU A 114 1.62 11.69 17.09
C LEU A 114 0.76 11.39 18.31
N TRP A 115 -0.46 10.88 18.10
CA TRP A 115 -1.37 10.58 19.20
C TRP A 115 -0.85 9.47 20.13
N ARG A 116 -0.32 8.38 19.57
CA ARG A 116 0.19 7.25 20.37
C ARG A 116 1.47 7.57 21.14
N SER A 117 2.36 8.40 20.58
CA SER A 117 3.53 8.85 21.36
C SER A 117 3.10 9.82 22.46
N TRP A 118 2.12 10.70 22.19
CA TRP A 118 1.55 11.58 23.21
C TRP A 118 0.85 10.85 24.34
N GLN A 119 0.02 9.83 24.07
CA GLN A 119 -0.61 9.03 25.12
C GLN A 119 0.42 8.35 26.03
N LYS A 120 1.50 7.81 25.44
CA LYS A 120 2.59 7.20 26.21
C LYS A 120 3.37 8.22 27.05
N SER A 121 3.62 9.42 26.51
CA SER A 121 4.35 10.48 27.22
C SER A 121 3.51 11.22 28.26
N ALA A 122 2.19 11.33 28.06
CA ALA A 122 1.26 12.03 28.95
C ALA A 122 0.75 11.16 30.12
N GLY A 123 1.16 9.89 30.21
CA GLY A 123 0.75 8.99 31.29
C GLY A 123 -0.73 8.64 31.30
N ILE A 124 -1.46 8.91 30.20
CA ILE A 124 -2.89 8.59 30.06
C ILE A 124 -2.98 7.13 29.62
N GLY A 125 -2.89 6.24 30.59
CA GLY A 125 -3.13 4.80 30.42
C GLY A 125 -4.63 4.50 30.38
N ILE A 126 -5.02 3.59 29.49
CA ILE A 126 -6.23 2.76 29.65
C ILE A 126 -5.86 1.62 30.59
#